data_AF-A0A8T4K6G7-F1
#
_entry.id   AF-A0A8T4K6G7-F1
#
_cell.length_a   1.000
_cell.length_b   1.000
_cell.length_c   1.000
_cell.angle_alpha   90.00
_cell.angle_beta   90.00
_cell.angle_gamma   90.00
#
_symmetry.space_group_name_H-M   'P 1'
#
loop_
_entity.id
_entity.type
_entity.pdbx_description
1 polymer ?
#
loop_
_entity_poly.entity_id
_entity_poly.type
_entity_poly.pdbx_seq_one_letter_code
_entity_poly.pdbx_strand_id
1 'polypeptide(L)' 'MKFYMDRVNDDYETLVVTRKDNRNVVMMSEEAYNNLMENLYVMGSQANYDWLMESKEQLEKGMASIHSLVEADVDE' A
#
# COMPACT_ATOMS: atom_id res chain seq x y z
N MET A 1 -25.98 -6.69 -6.96
CA MET A 1 -24.56 -6.38 -7.24
C MET A 1 -24.07 -5.17 -6.49
N LYS A 2 -24.76 -4.03 -6.56
CA LYS A 2 -24.43 -2.82 -5.79
C LYS A 2 -24.04 -3.10 -4.32
N PHE A 3 -24.88 -3.82 -3.57
CA PHE A 3 -24.60 -4.20 -2.17
C PHE A 3 -23.23 -4.89 -1.96
N TYR A 4 -22.81 -5.77 -2.86
CA TYR A 4 -21.53 -6.47 -2.72
C TYR A 4 -20.35 -5.55 -3.06
N MET A 5 -20.51 -4.65 -4.03
CA MET A 5 -19.49 -3.64 -4.37
C MET A 5 -19.34 -2.60 -3.25
N ASP A 6 -20.47 -2.18 -2.66
CA ASP A 6 -20.49 -1.27 -1.51
C ASP A 6 -19.71 -1.91 -0.33
N ARG A 7 -19.99 -3.18 0.03
CA ARG A 7 -19.21 -3.88 1.08
C ARG A 7 -17.74 -4.07 0.76
N VAL A 8 -17.39 -4.33 -0.49
CA VAL A 8 -15.98 -4.42 -0.90
C VAL A 8 -15.24 -3.10 -0.66
N ASN A 9 -15.93 -1.97 -0.87
CA ASN A 9 -15.37 -0.64 -0.65
C ASN A 9 -15.38 -0.25 0.83
N ASP A 10 -16.55 -0.30 1.47
CA ASP A 10 -16.81 0.25 2.79
C ASP A 10 -16.28 -0.64 3.92
N ASP A 11 -16.31 -1.96 3.75
CA ASP A 11 -15.89 -2.94 4.76
C ASP A 11 -14.51 -3.55 4.47
N TYR A 12 -13.83 -3.11 3.40
CA TYR A 12 -12.59 -3.70 2.89
C TYR A 12 -12.68 -5.22 2.64
N GLU A 13 -13.87 -5.75 2.35
CA GLU A 13 -14.05 -7.16 2.09
C GLU A 13 -13.56 -7.56 0.69
N THR A 14 -12.76 -8.63 0.60
CA THR A 14 -12.38 -9.21 -0.69
C THR A 14 -13.42 -10.22 -1.14
N LEU A 15 -13.98 -10.03 -2.34
CA LEU A 15 -14.95 -10.95 -2.94
C LEU A 15 -14.28 -11.80 -4.02
N VAL A 16 -14.41 -13.13 -3.92
CA VAL A 16 -13.95 -14.07 -4.95
C VAL A 16 -15.15 -14.64 -5.70
N VAL A 17 -15.25 -14.35 -6.99
CA VAL A 17 -16.28 -14.87 -7.89
C VAL A 17 -15.76 -16.12 -8.58
N THR A 18 -16.21 -17.29 -8.14
CA THR A 18 -15.81 -18.58 -8.72
C THR A 18 -16.57 -18.91 -10.00
N ARG A 19 -15.88 -19.36 -11.05
CA ARG A 19 -16.48 -19.75 -12.34
C ARG A 19 -16.18 -21.21 -12.67
N LYS A 20 -17.08 -21.86 -13.41
CA LYS A 20 -17.01 -23.30 -13.73
C LYS A 20 -15.77 -23.69 -14.56
N ASP A 21 -15.17 -22.74 -15.25
CA ASP A 21 -13.97 -22.88 -16.08
C ASP A 21 -12.68 -22.46 -15.35
N ASN A 22 -12.74 -22.34 -14.01
CA ASN A 22 -11.64 -21.84 -13.16
C ASN A 22 -11.14 -20.44 -13.53
N ARG A 23 -11.90 -19.65 -14.30
CA ARG A 23 -11.60 -18.23 -14.57
C ARG A 23 -12.18 -17.34 -13.49
N ASN A 24 -11.72 -17.55 -12.26
CA ASN A 24 -12.22 -16.83 -11.09
C ASN A 24 -11.82 -15.35 -11.15
N VAL A 25 -12.63 -14.48 -10.56
CA VAL A 25 -12.35 -13.04 -10.46
C VAL A 25 -12.24 -12.68 -9.00
N VAL A 26 -11.20 -11.92 -8.64
CA VAL A 26 -11.08 -11.27 -7.33
C VAL A 26 -11.51 -9.82 -7.48
N MET A 27 -12.39 -9.37 -6.59
CA MET A 27 -12.82 -7.99 -6.47
C MET A 27 -12.41 -7.49 -5.10
N MET A 28 -11.72 -6.35 -5.09
CA MET A 28 -11.26 -5.62 -3.91
C MET A 28 -11.50 -4.13 -4.14
N SER A 29 -11.47 -3.31 -3.09
CA SER A 29 -11.55 -1.86 -3.25
C SER A 29 -10.33 -1.35 -4.03
N GLU A 30 -10.50 -0.23 -4.72
CA GLU A 30 -9.38 0.44 -5.41
C GLU A 30 -8.26 0.79 -4.43
N GLU A 31 -8.61 1.25 -3.23
CA GLU A 31 -7.65 1.55 -2.17
C GLU A 31 -6.85 0.31 -1.75
N ALA A 32 -7.51 -0.83 -1.54
CA ALA A 32 -6.84 -2.09 -1.21
C ALA A 32 -5.91 -2.56 -2.33
N TYR A 33 -6.33 -2.40 -3.59
CA TYR A 33 -5.49 -2.69 -4.75
C TYR A 33 -4.25 -1.78 -4.80
N ASN A 34 -4.42 -0.46 -4.63
CA ASN A 34 -3.32 0.49 -4.66
C ASN A 34 -2.32 0.22 -3.54
N ASN A 35 -2.80 -0.04 -2.32
CA ASN A 35 -1.96 -0.39 -1.18
C ASN A 35 -1.18 -1.71 -1.41
N LEU A 36 -1.83 -2.72 -2.00
CA LEU A 36 -1.18 -3.97 -2.39
C LEU A 36 -0.04 -3.73 -3.40
N MET A 37 -0.32 -2.94 -4.44
CA MET A 37 0.66 -2.64 -5.48
C MET A 37 1.83 -1.81 -4.94
N GLU A 38 1.57 -0.85 -4.06
CA GLU A 38 2.60 -0.07 -3.38
C GLU A 38 3.49 -0.96 -2.50
N ASN A 39 2.89 -1.82 -1.67
CA ASN A 39 3.66 -2.75 -0.83
C ASN A 39 4.52 -3.69 -1.67
N LEU A 40 3.99 -4.23 -2.78
CA LEU A 40 4.77 -5.05 -3.71
C LEU A 40 5.96 -4.28 -4.29
N TYR A 41 5.78 -3.01 -4.64
CA TYR A 41 6.85 -2.15 -5.12
C TYR A 41 7.91 -1.90 -4.05
N VAL A 42 7.49 -1.52 -2.83
CA VAL A 42 8.37 -1.26 -1.68
C VAL A 42 9.21 -2.50 -1.34
N MET A 43 8.58 -3.68 -1.36
CA MET A 43 9.23 -4.97 -1.09
C MET A 43 10.03 -5.52 -2.28
N GLY A 44 9.93 -4.92 -3.48
CA GLY A 44 10.59 -5.41 -4.69
C GLY A 44 12.12 -5.36 -4.64
N SER A 45 12.69 -4.56 -3.74
CA SER A 45 14.13 -4.50 -3.47
C SER A 45 14.39 -4.81 -2.01
N GLN A 46 15.06 -5.93 -1.75
CA GLN A 46 15.43 -6.34 -0.38
C GLN A 46 16.22 -5.25 0.34
N ALA A 47 17.18 -4.63 -0.35
CA ALA A 47 18.00 -3.56 0.22
C ALA A 47 17.16 -2.32 0.61
N ASN A 48 16.17 -1.95 -0.21
CA ASN A 48 15.28 -0.83 0.10
C ASN A 48 14.35 -1.18 1.28
N TYR A 49 13.82 -2.40 1.31
CA TYR A 49 12.97 -2.89 2.37
C TYR A 49 13.70 -2.92 3.72
N ASP A 50 14.92 -3.47 3.75
CA ASP A 50 15.75 -3.54 4.97
C ASP A 50 16.06 -2.13 5.49
N TRP A 51 16.42 -1.20 4.59
CA TRP A 51 16.68 0.20 4.94
C TRP A 51 15.45 0.91 5.54
N LEU A 52 14.27 0.70 4.95
CA LEU A 52 13.02 1.25 5.47
C LEU A 52 12.68 0.70 6.84
N MET A 53 12.88 -0.61 7.04
CA MET A 53 12.59 -1.25 8.32
C MET A 53 13.56 -0.80 9.42
N GLU A 54 14.85 -0.64 9.09
CA GLU A 54 15.83 -0.04 10.00
C GLU A 54 15.44 1.39 10.37
N SER A 55 15.08 2.21 9.38
CA SER A 55 14.66 3.60 9.60
C SER A 55 13.41 3.70 10.48
N LYS A 56 12.45 2.77 10.32
CA LYS A 56 11.28 2.65 11.18
C LYS A 56 11.66 2.33 12.62
N GLU A 57 12.54 1.35 12.83
CA GLU A 57 13.03 1.03 14.18
C GLU A 57 13.74 2.20 14.85
N GLN A 58 14.55 2.95 14.09
CA GLN A 58 15.23 4.14 14.60
C GLN A 58 14.21 5.19 15.08
N LEU A 59 13.16 5.43 14.28
CA LEU A 59 12.08 6.36 14.63
C LEU A 59 11.34 5.91 15.89
N GLU A 60 10.96 4.64 16.00
CA GLU A 60 10.26 4.08 17.18
C GLU A 60 11.10 4.16 18.45
N LYS A 61 12.43 4.08 18.33
CA LYS A 61 13.40 4.24 19.43
C LYS A 61 13.71 5.72 19.74
N GLY A 62 13.08 6.67 19.06
CA GLY A 62 13.31 8.10 19.25
C GLY A 62 14.63 8.61 18.66
N MET A 63 15.30 7.81 17.83
CA MET A 63 16.55 8.18 17.13
C MET A 63 16.25 9.00 15.86
N ALA A 64 15.40 10.01 15.97
CA ALA A 64 15.02 10.88 14.88
C ALA A 64 15.26 12.36 15.23
N SER A 65 15.56 13.16 14.21
CA SER A 65 15.75 14.61 14.35
C SER A 65 14.72 15.34 13.48
N ILE A 66 14.12 16.41 14.00
CA ILE A 66 13.21 17.27 13.26
C ILE A 66 14.03 18.27 12.45
N HIS A 67 13.73 18.36 11.15
CA HIS A 67 14.31 19.34 10.25
C HIS A 67 13.19 20.18 9.63
N SER A 68 13.46 21.47 9.41
CA SER A 68 12.58 22.31 8.59
C SER A 68 12.62 21.83 7.14
N LEU A 69 11.49 21.94 6.43
CA LEU A 69 11.46 21.69 4.99
C LEU A 69 12.42 22.67 4.30
N VAL A 70 13.32 22.13 3.49
CA VAL A 70 14.16 22.93 2.60
C VAL A 70 13.31 23.18 1.36
N GLU A 71 13.02 24.45 1.07
CA GLU A 71 12.35 24.82 -0.18
C GLU A 71 13.28 24.48 -1.35
N ALA A 72 12.72 23.88 -2.40
CA ALA A 72 13.47 23.73 -3.64
C ALA A 72 13.62 25.13 -4.25
N ASP A 73 14.85 25.56 -4.49
CA ASP A 73 15.10 26.79 -5.25
C ASP A 73 14.41 26.64 -6.61
N VAL A 74 13.38 27.46 -6.83
CA VAL A 74 12.67 27.57 -8.11
C VAL A 74 13.53 28.40 -9.06
N ASP A 75 14.71 27.88 -9.41
CA ASP A 75 15.55 28.42 -10.47
C ASP A 75 15.48 27.47 -11.68
N GLU A 76 14.39 27.60 -12.45
CA GLU A 76 14.34 27.33 -13.90
C GLU A 76 13.91 28.61 -14.63
#